data_AF-A0A7W0RHN1-F1
#
_entry.id   AF-A0A7W0RHN1-F1
#
_cell.length_a   1.000
_cell.length_b   1.000
_cell.length_c   1.000
_cell.angle_alpha   90.00
_cell.angle_beta   90.00
_cell.angle_gamma   90.00
#
_symmetry.space_group_name_H-M   'P 1'
#
loop_
_entity.id
_entity.type
_entity.pdbx_description
1 polymer ?
#
loop_
_entity_poly.entity_id
_entity_poly.type
_entity_poly.pdbx_seq_one_letter_code
_entity_poly.pdbx_strand_id
1 'polypeptide(L)'
;MPTFEPLPRFLRDYARLTQEQKKAWVRMRRRFVAGLKAGRLDPALRVKRVQGHPGVWEISWAPDGRATFHYGDEVHPGEPHVVWRRIGTHDVLDRP
;
A
#
# COMPACT_ATOMS: atom_id res chain seq x y z
N MET A 1 8.40 14.56 -3.26
CA MET A 1 8.05 13.56 -2.24
C MET A 1 6.80 12.82 -2.72
N PRO A 2 6.74 11.48 -2.64
CA PRO A 2 5.57 10.73 -3.08
C PRO A 2 4.30 11.19 -2.38
N THR A 3 3.21 11.30 -3.14
CA THR A 3 1.89 11.67 -2.63
C THR A 3 1.05 10.42 -2.40
N PHE A 4 0.13 10.48 -1.44
CA PHE A 4 -0.69 9.33 -1.04
C PHE A 4 -2.15 9.71 -0.92
N GLU A 5 -3.01 8.97 -1.61
CA GLU A 5 -4.46 9.13 -1.53
C GLU A 5 -5.11 7.83 -1.02
N PRO A 6 -5.79 7.82 0.14
CA PRO A 6 -6.57 6.67 0.56
C PRO A 6 -7.99 6.73 -0.01
N LEU A 7 -8.42 5.67 -0.70
CA LEU A 7 -9.83 5.54 -1.12
C LEU A 7 -10.75 5.35 0.10
N PRO A 8 -12.05 5.70 -0.01
CA PRO A 8 -13.00 5.52 1.09
C PRO A 8 -13.07 4.09 1.63
N ARG A 9 -12.86 3.07 0.78
CA ARG A 9 -12.83 1.68 1.23
C ARG A 9 -11.60 1.38 2.09
N PHE A 10 -10.43 1.88 1.68
CA PHE A 10 -9.21 1.77 2.47
C PHE A 10 -9.41 2.36 3.88
N LEU A 11 -10.01 3.55 3.98
CA LEU A 11 -10.27 4.19 5.28
C LEU A 11 -11.17 3.35 6.18
N ARG A 12 -12.22 2.73 5.62
CA ARG A 12 -13.10 1.82 6.37
C ARG A 12 -12.37 0.57 6.84
N ASP A 13 -11.54 -0.03 6.00
CA ASP A 13 -10.79 -1.21 6.41
C ASP A 13 -9.71 -0.85 7.45
N TYR A 14 -9.02 0.30 7.28
CA TYR A 14 -8.04 0.83 8.23
C TYR A 14 -8.65 1.10 9.60
N ALA A 15 -9.90 1.59 9.66
CA ALA A 15 -10.61 1.83 10.91
C ALA A 15 -10.79 0.56 11.75
N ARG A 16 -10.93 -0.61 11.09
CA ARG A 16 -11.13 -1.92 11.72
C ARG A 16 -9.84 -2.56 12.26
N LEU A 17 -8.67 -2.01 11.90
CA LEU A 17 -7.39 -2.52 12.38
C LEU A 17 -7.19 -2.26 13.87
N THR A 18 -6.55 -3.20 14.55
CA THR A 18 -6.08 -3.02 15.93
C THR A 18 -4.98 -1.95 16.00
N GLN A 19 -4.66 -1.49 17.20
CA GLN A 19 -3.59 -0.51 17.38
C GLN A 19 -2.21 -1.09 17.01
N GLU A 20 -1.94 -2.37 17.29
CA GLU A 20 -0.70 -3.02 16.84
C GLU A 20 -0.60 -3.06 15.33
N GLN A 21 -1.71 -3.37 14.64
CA GLN A 21 -1.77 -3.40 13.19
C GLN A 21 -1.56 -2.02 12.58
N LYS A 22 -2.17 -0.97 13.15
CA LYS A 22 -1.93 0.42 12.73
C LYS A 22 -0.47 0.83 12.91
N LYS A 23 0.18 0.45 14.01
CA LYS A 23 1.62 0.68 14.23
C LYS A 23 2.47 -0.07 13.20
N ALA A 24 2.13 -1.32 12.88
CA ALA A 24 2.82 -2.09 11.84
C ALA A 24 2.68 -1.44 10.46
N TRP A 25 1.48 -0.98 10.11
CA TRP A 25 1.22 -0.23 8.89
C TRP A 25 2.08 1.04 8.80
N VAL A 26 2.17 1.84 9.87
CA VAL A 26 3.00 3.05 9.89
C VAL A 26 4.47 2.71 9.67
N ARG A 27 4.99 1.65 10.29
CA ARG A 27 6.37 1.18 10.07
C ARG A 27 6.60 0.77 8.63
N MET A 28 5.66 0.01 8.06
CA MET A 28 5.71 -0.38 6.64
C MET A 28 5.74 0.86 5.75
N ARG A 29 4.79 1.79 5.92
CA ARG A 29 4.68 2.99 5.09
C ARG A 29 5.97 3.82 5.08
N ARG A 30 6.66 3.93 6.22
CA ARG A 30 7.98 4.58 6.29
C ARG A 30 9.03 3.89 5.43
N ARG A 31 9.11 2.56 5.47
CA ARG A 31 10.03 1.77 4.63
C ARG A 31 9.68 1.92 3.15
N PHE A 32 8.40 1.89 2.82
CA PHE A 32 7.93 2.07 1.45
C PHE A 32 8.32 3.45 0.89
N VAL A 33 8.08 4.53 1.64
CA VAL A 33 8.49 5.89 1.26
C VAL A 33 10.00 5.99 1.07
N ALA A 34 10.79 5.40 1.99
CA ALA A 34 12.24 5.38 1.87
C ALA A 34 12.69 4.64 0.60
N GLY A 35 12.07 3.50 0.30
CA GLY A 35 12.36 2.72 -0.90
C GLY A 35 12.00 3.45 -2.20
N LEU A 36 10.86 4.15 -2.24
CA LEU A 36 10.48 5.00 -3.38
C LEU A 36 11.53 6.11 -3.62
N LYS A 37 11.97 6.80 -2.57
CA LYS A 37 13.00 7.84 -2.66
C LYS A 37 14.36 7.29 -3.13
N ALA A 38 14.70 6.08 -2.71
CA ALA A 38 15.95 5.43 -3.08
C ALA A 38 15.89 4.71 -4.45
N GLY A 39 14.71 4.68 -5.11
CA GLY A 39 14.50 3.92 -6.35
C GLY A 39 14.55 2.39 -6.17
N ARG A 40 14.58 1.88 -4.93
CA ARG A 40 14.66 0.46 -4.63
C ARG A 40 13.79 0.12 -3.41
N LEU A 41 12.77 -0.70 -3.64
CA LEU A 41 11.86 -1.14 -2.58
C LEU A 41 12.51 -2.22 -1.70
N ASP A 42 12.18 -2.19 -0.41
CA ASP A 42 12.58 -3.23 0.54
C ASP A 42 11.92 -4.57 0.17
N PRO A 43 12.68 -5.64 -0.11
CA PRO A 43 12.13 -6.95 -0.49
C PRO A 43 11.16 -7.54 0.54
N ALA A 44 11.30 -7.18 1.82
CA ALA A 44 10.39 -7.63 2.88
C ALA A 44 8.95 -7.12 2.68
N LEU A 45 8.77 -6.04 1.92
CA LEU A 45 7.47 -5.49 1.55
C LEU A 45 6.75 -6.35 0.50
N ARG A 46 7.46 -7.25 -0.19
CA ARG A 46 6.91 -8.17 -1.20
C ARG A 46 6.00 -7.48 -2.22
N VAL A 47 6.42 -6.30 -2.67
CA VAL A 47 5.64 -5.51 -3.63
C VAL A 47 5.61 -6.23 -4.98
N LYS A 48 4.40 -6.51 -5.48
CA LYS A 48 4.18 -7.21 -6.75
C LYS A 48 2.85 -6.83 -7.36
N ARG A 49 2.64 -7.15 -8.64
CA ARG A 49 1.34 -6.97 -9.30
C ARG A 49 0.33 -8.00 -8.82
N VAL A 50 -0.93 -7.57 -8.63
CA VAL A 50 -2.04 -8.48 -8.35
C VAL A 50 -2.42 -9.21 -9.64
N GLN A 51 -2.53 -10.54 -9.57
CA GLN A 51 -2.93 -11.35 -10.73
C GLN A 51 -4.37 -11.02 -11.15
N GLY A 52 -4.61 -10.94 -12.46
CA GLY A 52 -5.94 -10.64 -13.02
C GLY A 52 -6.39 -9.17 -12.88
N HIS A 53 -5.60 -8.30 -12.24
CA HIS A 53 -5.94 -6.89 -12.03
C HIS A 53 -4.80 -5.97 -12.53
N PRO A 54 -4.77 -5.67 -13.84
CA PRO A 54 -3.77 -4.78 -14.42
C PRO A 54 -3.71 -3.42 -13.70
N GLY A 55 -2.50 -2.95 -13.43
CA GLY A 55 -2.27 -1.66 -12.75
C GLY A 55 -2.42 -1.71 -11.21
N VAL A 56 -2.93 -2.80 -10.65
CA VAL A 56 -3.03 -2.98 -9.19
C VAL A 56 -1.82 -3.74 -8.65
N TRP A 57 -1.32 -3.24 -7.53
CA TRP A 57 -0.17 -3.75 -6.81
C TRP A 57 -0.58 -4.18 -5.40
N GLU A 58 0.09 -5.22 -4.90
CA GLU A 58 0.00 -5.72 -3.53
C GLU A 58 1.26 -5.36 -2.76
N ILE A 59 1.13 -5.10 -1.46
CA ILE A 59 2.23 -4.94 -0.52
C ILE A 59 1.93 -5.66 0.81
N SER A 60 2.94 -6.28 1.41
CA SER A 60 2.89 -6.84 2.76
C SER A 60 3.29 -5.80 3.81
N TRP A 61 2.48 -5.65 4.86
CA TRP A 61 2.76 -4.73 5.98
C TRP A 61 2.89 -5.42 7.35
N ALA A 62 2.51 -6.69 7.41
CA ALA A 62 2.69 -7.61 8.52
C ALA A 62 2.76 -9.05 7.95
N PRO A 63 3.08 -10.09 8.75
CA PRO A 63 3.08 -11.47 8.26
C PRO A 63 1.77 -11.85 7.54
N ASP A 64 0.63 -11.51 8.14
CA ASP A 64 -0.73 -11.74 7.62
C ASP A 64 -1.33 -10.50 6.93
N GLY A 65 -0.74 -9.32 7.13
CA GLY A 65 -1.24 -8.06 6.62
C GLY A 65 -0.94 -7.83 5.14
N ARG A 66 -1.97 -7.49 4.36
CA ARG A 66 -1.88 -7.04 2.96
C ARG A 66 -2.54 -5.70 2.73
N ALA A 67 -2.04 -4.97 1.75
CA ALA A 67 -2.69 -3.80 1.20
C ALA A 67 -2.56 -3.79 -0.32
N THR A 68 -3.55 -3.20 -0.98
CA THR A 68 -3.54 -3.01 -2.43
C THR A 68 -3.48 -1.52 -2.76
N PHE A 69 -2.78 -1.19 -3.83
CA PHE A 69 -2.67 0.17 -4.33
C PHE A 69 -2.51 0.19 -5.85
N HIS A 70 -2.65 1.37 -6.43
CA HIS A 70 -2.22 1.63 -7.80
C HIS A 70 -1.46 2.95 -7.85
N TYR A 71 -0.70 3.15 -8.91
CA TYR A 71 -0.13 4.45 -9.23
C TYR A 71 -1.20 5.26 -9.95
N GLY A 72 -1.55 6.43 -9.40
CA GLY A 72 -2.43 7.40 -10.04
C GLY A 72 -1.62 8.43 -10.83
N ASP A 73 -2.31 9.43 -11.37
CA ASP A 73 -1.67 10.54 -12.07
C ASP A 73 -0.73 11.32 -11.14
N GLU A 74 0.38 11.79 -11.69
CA GLU A 74 1.37 12.55 -10.94
C GLU A 74 0.75 13.86 -10.41
N VAL A 75 0.71 14.00 -9.08
CA VAL A 75 0.34 15.25 -8.42
C VAL A 75 1.51 16.25 -8.44
N HIS A 76 2.73 15.73 -8.46
CA HIS A 76 3.97 16.50 -8.59
C HIS A 76 4.82 15.88 -9.70
N PRO A 77 5.37 16.67 -10.64
CA PRO A 77 6.16 16.13 -11.75
C PRO A 77 7.32 15.25 -11.29
N GLY A 78 7.41 14.04 -11.84
CA GLY A 78 8.48 13.08 -11.56
C GLY A 78 8.36 12.39 -10.19
N GLU A 79 7.26 12.56 -9.48
CA GLU A 79 7.02 11.95 -8.16
C GLU A 79 5.83 11.00 -8.21
N PRO A 80 5.98 9.75 -7.74
CA PRO A 80 4.91 8.78 -7.81
C PRO A 80 3.73 9.19 -6.92
N HIS A 81 2.53 9.13 -7.48
CA HIS A 81 1.28 9.25 -6.74
C HIS A 81 0.72 7.85 -6.43
N VAL A 82 0.57 7.52 -5.15
CA VAL A 82 0.10 6.21 -4.71
C VAL A 82 -1.31 6.30 -4.16
N VAL A 83 -2.23 5.60 -4.80
CA VAL A 83 -3.63 5.53 -4.38
C VAL A 83 -3.90 4.20 -3.67
N TRP A 84 -4.11 4.25 -2.37
CA TRP A 84 -4.40 3.09 -1.53
C TRP A 84 -5.84 2.63 -1.68
N ARG A 85 -6.03 1.35 -2.03
CA ARG A 85 -7.34 0.77 -2.34
C ARG A 85 -7.94 0.02 -1.15
N ARG A 86 -7.19 -0.96 -0.61
CA ARG A 86 -7.61 -1.83 0.51
C ARG A 86 -6.45 -2.04 1.49
N ILE A 87 -6.78 -2.35 2.74
CA ILE A 87 -5.82 -2.78 3.78
C ILE A 87 -6.49 -3.77 4.71
N GLY A 88 -5.82 -4.86 5.08
CA GLY A 88 -6.42 -5.90 5.89
C GLY A 88 -5.54 -7.12 5.92
N THR A 89 -6.16 -8.30 5.99
CA THR A 89 -5.45 -9.58 5.89
C THR A 89 -5.41 -10.03 4.42
N HIS A 90 -5.37 -11.34 4.16
CA HIS A 90 -5.38 -11.86 2.79
C HIS A 90 -6.71 -11.63 2.05
N ASP A 91 -7.81 -11.39 2.79
CA ASP A 91 -9.16 -11.14 2.26
C ASP A 91 -9.27 -9.92 1.34
N VAL A 92 -8.32 -8.98 1.43
CA VAL A 92 -8.31 -7.79 0.57
C VAL A 92 -7.96 -8.11 -0.88
N LEU A 93 -7.35 -9.27 -1.14
CA LEU A 93 -6.97 -9.70 -2.49
C LEU A 93 -8.15 -10.25 -3.29
N ASP A 94 -9.24 -10.66 -2.64
CA ASP A 94 -10.44 -11.16 -3.31
C ASP A 94 -11.18 -10.05 -4.06
N ARG A 95 -11.05 -8.80 -3.59
CA ARG A 95 -11.65 -7.59 -4.19
C ARG A 95 -10.68 -6.39 -4.07
N PRO A 96 -9.62 -6.36 -4.90
CA PRO A 96 -8.45 -5.51 -4.70
C PRO A 96 -8.61 -4.03 -5.11
#